data_AF-G6AYT0-F1
#
_entry.id   AF-G6AYT0-F1
#
_cell.length_a   1.000
_cell.length_b   1.000
_cell.length_c   1.000
_cell.angle_alpha   90.00
_cell.angle_beta   90.00
_cell.angle_gamma   90.00
#
_symmetry.space_group_name_H-M   'P 1'
#
loop_
_entity.id
_entity.type
_entity.pdbx_description
1 polymer ?
#
loop_
_entity_poly.entity_id
_entity_poly.type
_entity_poly.pdbx_seq_one_letter_code
_entity_poly.pdbx_strand_id
1 'polypeptide(L)'
;MPTNLDWDELNSALVFNIPTEDVNGEYINAEKLSYRIYADGKRYTFTTDLYDHLTQDMDEIPFGFTDNYDIVNNGTLKVIYFHNLQAKKLHVESVYTVDGTATTSDRALYDFDPTGISLNTADMKVADTRYYSIEGAQIATPAKGTIVLKAVTYADGKRKVTKEIVK
;
A
#
# COMPACT_ATOMS: atom_id res chain seq x y z
N MET A 1 -3.27 -13.62 12.93
CA MET A 1 -3.57 -12.28 12.35
C MET A 1 -2.43 -11.92 11.40
N PRO A 2 -2.69 -11.25 10.27
CA PRO A 2 -1.64 -10.71 9.41
C PRO A 2 -0.68 -9.79 10.18
N THR A 3 0.58 -9.72 9.77
CA THR A 3 1.62 -8.94 10.46
C THR A 3 2.50 -8.18 9.48
N ASN A 4 3.26 -7.20 9.98
CA ASN A 4 4.22 -6.42 9.20
C ASN A 4 3.60 -5.76 7.97
N LEU A 5 2.42 -5.14 8.14
CA LEU A 5 1.81 -4.34 7.09
C LEU A 5 2.70 -3.12 6.86
N ASP A 6 3.26 -3.03 5.67
CA ASP A 6 4.14 -1.95 5.24
C ASP A 6 3.70 -1.45 3.87
N TRP A 7 3.77 -0.14 3.66
CA TRP A 7 3.32 0.50 2.43
C TRP A 7 4.51 1.06 1.66
N ASP A 8 4.64 0.59 0.43
CA ASP A 8 5.57 1.15 -0.55
C ASP A 8 4.87 2.29 -1.30
N GLU A 9 5.15 3.54 -0.90
CA GLU A 9 4.61 4.74 -1.54
C GLU A 9 5.00 4.87 -3.02
N LEU A 10 6.17 4.37 -3.42
CA LEU A 10 6.66 4.51 -4.79
C LEU A 10 5.86 3.62 -5.74
N ASN A 11 5.56 2.41 -5.30
CA ASN A 11 4.89 1.39 -6.10
C ASN A 11 3.39 1.26 -5.82
N SER A 12 2.86 2.05 -4.88
CA SER A 12 1.48 1.92 -4.39
C SER A 12 1.16 0.48 -3.99
N ALA A 13 2.05 -0.13 -3.19
CA ALA A 13 1.97 -1.53 -2.83
C ALA A 13 1.90 -1.75 -1.32
N LEU A 14 1.06 -2.69 -0.89
CA LEU A 14 1.03 -3.17 0.48
C LEU A 14 1.79 -4.49 0.57
N VAL A 15 2.76 -4.53 1.48
CA VAL A 15 3.54 -5.73 1.83
C VAL A 15 3.07 -6.21 3.19
N PHE A 16 2.81 -7.51 3.35
CA PHE A 16 2.42 -8.09 4.64
C PHE A 16 2.70 -9.59 4.70
N ASN A 17 2.72 -10.12 5.92
CA ASN A 17 2.81 -11.56 6.17
C ASN A 17 1.45 -12.13 6.57
N ILE A 18 1.09 -13.26 5.97
CA ILE A 18 -0.01 -14.10 6.42
C ILE A 18 0.59 -15.29 7.20
N PRO A 19 0.34 -15.42 8.51
CA PRO A 19 0.84 -16.53 9.29
C PRO A 19 0.21 -17.86 8.84
N THR A 20 1.01 -18.91 8.84
CA THR A 20 0.61 -20.31 8.58
C THR A 20 0.60 -21.15 9.86
N GLU A 21 0.54 -20.48 11.01
CA GLU A 21 0.46 -21.09 12.33
C GLU A 21 -0.62 -20.34 13.14
N ASP A 22 -1.27 -21.06 14.04
CA ASP A 22 -2.23 -20.46 14.97
C ASP A 22 -1.54 -19.79 16.16
N VAL A 23 -2.32 -19.30 17.14
CA VAL A 23 -1.78 -18.63 18.34
C VAL A 23 -0.97 -19.55 19.25
N ASN A 24 -1.07 -20.87 19.07
CA ASN A 24 -0.34 -21.89 19.82
C ASN A 24 0.89 -22.42 19.05
N GLY A 25 1.13 -21.93 17.83
CA GLY A 25 2.18 -22.43 16.94
C GLY A 25 1.79 -23.69 16.16
N GLU A 26 0.51 -24.06 16.17
CA GLU A 26 0.01 -25.22 15.42
C GLU A 26 -0.14 -24.88 13.94
N TYR A 27 0.23 -25.81 13.08
CA TYR A 27 0.20 -25.62 11.63
C TYR A 27 -1.22 -25.36 11.11
N ILE A 28 -1.35 -24.31 10.29
CA ILE A 28 -2.56 -24.00 9.53
C ILE A 28 -2.33 -24.45 8.08
N ASN A 29 -3.25 -25.27 7.55
CA ASN A 29 -3.17 -25.69 6.16
C ASN A 29 -3.36 -24.50 5.21
N ALA A 30 -2.29 -24.13 4.51
CA ALA A 30 -2.27 -23.01 3.57
C ALA A 30 -3.29 -23.15 2.41
N GLU A 31 -3.66 -24.38 2.01
CA GLU A 31 -4.67 -24.60 0.95
C GLU A 31 -6.09 -24.20 1.38
N LYS A 32 -6.33 -24.16 2.70
CA LYS A 32 -7.60 -23.76 3.30
C LYS A 32 -7.59 -22.30 3.77
N LEU A 33 -6.51 -21.58 3.50
CA LEU A 33 -6.29 -20.22 3.93
C LEU A 33 -6.51 -19.26 2.75
N SER A 34 -7.17 -18.15 3.04
CA SER A 34 -7.31 -17.00 2.16
C SER A 34 -7.14 -15.72 2.98
N TYR A 35 -7.09 -14.59 2.31
CA TYR A 35 -7.04 -13.28 2.95
C TYR A 35 -7.96 -12.29 2.25
N ARG A 36 -8.40 -11.27 2.99
CA ARG A 36 -9.25 -10.20 2.49
C ARG A 36 -8.64 -8.86 2.87
N ILE A 37 -8.77 -7.90 1.97
CA ILE A 37 -8.30 -6.53 2.18
C ILE A 37 -9.52 -5.61 2.29
N TYR A 38 -9.43 -4.63 3.18
CA TYR A 38 -10.46 -3.63 3.37
C TYR A 38 -9.86 -2.22 3.24
N ALA A 39 -10.45 -1.39 2.39
CA ALA A 39 -10.14 0.03 2.26
C ALA A 39 -11.22 0.83 3.01
N ASP A 40 -10.81 1.61 4.01
CA ASP A 40 -11.69 2.42 4.86
C ASP A 40 -12.91 1.64 5.41
N GLY A 41 -12.65 0.39 5.81
CA GLY A 41 -13.64 -0.52 6.40
C GLY A 41 -14.53 -1.26 5.40
N LYS A 42 -14.43 -0.96 4.09
CA LYS A 42 -15.14 -1.67 3.02
C LYS A 42 -14.25 -2.72 2.39
N ARG A 43 -14.81 -3.89 2.07
CA ARG A 43 -14.07 -4.95 1.39
C ARG A 43 -13.59 -4.45 0.04
N TYR A 44 -12.31 -4.64 -0.25
CA TYR A 44 -11.70 -4.25 -1.50
C TYR A 44 -11.81 -5.40 -2.49
N THR A 45 -12.37 -5.12 -3.66
CA THR A 45 -12.52 -6.07 -4.75
C THR A 45 -11.52 -5.74 -5.84
N PHE A 46 -10.66 -6.70 -6.17
CA PHE A 46 -9.77 -6.67 -7.31
C PHE A 46 -10.59 -7.03 -8.54
N THR A 47 -10.90 -6.03 -9.38
CA THR A 47 -11.78 -6.20 -10.55
C THR A 47 -10.98 -6.44 -11.82
N THR A 48 -11.45 -7.31 -12.71
CA THR A 48 -10.79 -7.55 -14.01
C THR A 48 -10.67 -6.30 -14.88
N ASP A 49 -11.52 -5.29 -14.65
CA ASP A 49 -11.46 -4.00 -15.36
C ASP A 49 -10.25 -3.12 -14.97
N LEU A 50 -9.65 -3.37 -13.79
CA LEU A 50 -8.49 -2.63 -13.27
C LEU A 50 -7.23 -3.49 -13.17
N TYR A 51 -7.40 -4.82 -13.20
CA TYR A 51 -6.35 -5.80 -12.99
C TYR A 51 -6.35 -6.79 -14.16
N ASP A 52 -5.63 -6.45 -15.23
CA ASP A 52 -5.66 -7.13 -16.53
C ASP A 52 -5.25 -8.61 -16.48
N HIS A 53 -4.52 -9.01 -15.43
CA HIS A 53 -4.04 -10.38 -15.24
C HIS A 53 -5.00 -11.27 -14.43
N LEU A 54 -6.12 -10.72 -13.96
CA LEU A 54 -7.18 -11.49 -13.29
C LEU A 54 -8.16 -12.06 -14.31
N THR A 55 -8.64 -13.28 -14.03
CA THR A 55 -9.66 -13.96 -14.85
C THR A 55 -11.07 -13.79 -14.31
N GLN A 56 -11.21 -13.32 -13.07
CA GLN A 56 -12.46 -13.01 -12.40
C GLN A 56 -12.22 -11.99 -11.29
N ASP A 57 -13.27 -11.27 -10.90
CA ASP A 57 -13.22 -10.37 -9.75
C ASP A 57 -12.99 -11.17 -8.46
N MET A 58 -12.13 -10.64 -7.58
CA MET A 58 -11.76 -11.30 -6.33
C MET A 58 -11.80 -10.32 -5.17
N ASP A 59 -12.52 -10.66 -4.11
CA ASP A 59 -12.51 -9.92 -2.83
C ASP A 59 -12.00 -10.78 -1.65
N GLU A 60 -11.70 -12.04 -1.95
CA GLU A 60 -11.05 -13.03 -1.11
C GLU A 60 -9.97 -13.71 -1.94
N ILE A 61 -8.73 -13.60 -1.50
CA ILE A 61 -7.59 -14.08 -2.27
C ILE A 61 -7.08 -15.36 -1.61
N PRO A 62 -7.09 -16.51 -2.31
CA PRO A 62 -6.49 -17.73 -1.80
C PRO A 62 -5.02 -17.50 -1.44
N PHE A 63 -4.55 -18.11 -0.35
CA PHE A 63 -3.19 -17.90 0.15
C PHE A 63 -2.11 -18.17 -0.91
N GLY A 64 -2.31 -19.21 -1.73
CA GLY A 64 -1.39 -19.59 -2.79
C GLY A 64 -1.54 -18.80 -4.09
N PHE A 65 -2.55 -17.95 -4.22
CA PHE A 65 -2.83 -17.24 -5.47
C PHE A 65 -1.75 -16.20 -5.78
N THR A 66 -1.34 -16.16 -7.05
CA THR A 66 -0.47 -15.14 -7.62
C THR A 66 -0.83 -14.98 -9.08
N ASP A 67 -0.90 -13.75 -9.56
CA ASP A 67 -0.88 -13.46 -11.00
C ASP A 67 0.53 -13.13 -11.49
N ASN A 68 1.49 -12.96 -10.57
CA ASN A 68 2.87 -12.51 -10.78
C ASN A 68 3.02 -11.06 -11.28
N TYR A 69 1.96 -10.27 -11.17
CA TYR A 69 1.93 -8.85 -11.54
C TYR A 69 1.46 -8.00 -10.36
N ASP A 70 0.17 -8.04 -10.05
CA ASP A 70 -0.44 -7.19 -9.03
C ASP A 70 -0.57 -7.91 -7.68
N ILE A 71 -0.73 -9.22 -7.70
CA ILE A 71 -0.80 -10.07 -6.52
C ILE A 71 0.37 -11.04 -6.57
N VAL A 72 1.41 -10.75 -5.79
CA VAL A 72 2.62 -11.57 -5.71
C VAL A 72 2.65 -12.36 -4.41
N ASN A 73 2.79 -13.68 -4.56
CA ASN A 73 2.92 -14.60 -3.43
C ASN A 73 4.35 -15.12 -3.27
N ASN A 74 4.95 -14.92 -2.09
CA ASN A 74 6.24 -15.47 -1.73
C ASN A 74 6.18 -16.17 -0.35
N GLY A 75 5.49 -17.31 -0.32
CA GLY A 75 5.27 -18.05 0.92
C GLY A 75 4.32 -17.31 1.85
N THR A 76 4.76 -16.95 3.06
CA THR A 76 3.94 -16.16 3.99
C THR A 76 3.86 -14.69 3.59
N LEU A 77 4.89 -14.17 2.90
CA LEU A 77 4.97 -12.80 2.42
C LEU A 77 4.06 -12.59 1.20
N LYS A 78 3.30 -11.51 1.21
CA LYS A 78 2.43 -11.05 0.13
C LYS A 78 2.82 -9.64 -0.26
N VAL A 79 2.79 -9.35 -1.55
CA VAL A 79 2.92 -8.00 -2.10
C VAL A 79 1.72 -7.74 -3.00
N ILE A 80 0.98 -6.69 -2.69
CA ILE A 80 -0.25 -6.33 -3.39
C ILE A 80 -0.09 -4.93 -3.96
N TYR A 81 -0.04 -4.82 -5.29
CA TYR A 81 -0.01 -3.55 -5.99
C TYR A 81 -1.45 -3.07 -6.21
N PHE A 82 -1.70 -1.80 -5.92
CA PHE A 82 -3.03 -1.22 -6.07
C PHE A 82 -3.09 -0.23 -7.22
N HIS A 83 -4.13 -0.37 -8.04
CA HIS A 83 -4.48 0.60 -9.07
C HIS A 83 -5.53 1.56 -8.52
N ASN A 84 -5.24 2.86 -8.57
CA ASN A 84 -6.17 3.94 -8.16
C ASN A 84 -6.67 3.84 -6.71
N LEU A 85 -5.89 3.29 -5.78
CA LEU A 85 -6.28 3.24 -4.37
C LEU A 85 -6.45 4.64 -3.78
N GLN A 86 -7.63 4.89 -3.22
CA GLN A 86 -7.93 6.07 -2.43
C GLN A 86 -8.49 5.62 -1.09
N ALA A 87 -7.61 5.42 -0.12
CA ALA A 87 -7.97 4.97 1.23
C ALA A 87 -7.13 5.71 2.28
N LYS A 88 -7.71 5.92 3.46
CA LYS A 88 -6.97 6.43 4.63
C LYS A 88 -6.48 5.28 5.52
N LYS A 89 -7.17 4.15 5.48
CA LYS A 89 -6.83 2.96 6.25
C LYS A 89 -6.98 1.71 5.41
N LEU A 90 -6.00 0.83 5.49
CA LEU A 90 -6.08 -0.54 4.99
C LEU A 90 -6.18 -1.50 6.15
N HIS A 91 -7.04 -2.50 6.02
CA HIS A 91 -7.04 -3.64 6.91
C HIS A 91 -6.83 -4.94 6.15
N VAL A 92 -6.16 -5.89 6.78
CA VAL A 92 -6.00 -7.25 6.27
C VAL A 92 -6.47 -8.24 7.31
N GLU A 93 -7.28 -9.22 6.91
CA GLU A 93 -7.64 -10.37 7.74
C GLU A 93 -7.30 -11.68 7.02
N SER A 94 -6.96 -12.69 7.80
CA SER A 94 -6.86 -14.07 7.33
C SER A 94 -8.20 -14.78 7.51
N VAL A 95 -8.52 -15.68 6.60
CA VAL A 95 -9.75 -16.48 6.58
C VAL A 95 -9.35 -17.94 6.42
N TYR A 96 -9.75 -18.79 7.36
CA TYR A 96 -9.49 -20.23 7.32
C TYR A 96 -10.80 -20.98 7.17
N THR A 97 -10.96 -21.72 6.07
CA THR A 97 -12.21 -22.39 5.73
C THR A 97 -12.04 -23.90 5.71
N VAL A 98 -12.76 -24.60 6.60
CA VAL A 98 -12.77 -26.06 6.69
C VAL A 98 -14.22 -26.52 6.54
N ASP A 99 -14.47 -27.43 5.60
CA ASP A 99 -15.79 -28.05 5.39
C ASP A 99 -16.94 -27.03 5.28
N GLY A 100 -16.67 -25.90 4.60
CA GLY A 100 -17.62 -24.80 4.40
C GLY A 100 -17.76 -23.83 5.57
N THR A 101 -17.06 -24.06 6.69
CA THR A 101 -17.06 -23.16 7.85
C THR A 101 -15.83 -22.28 7.83
N ALA A 102 -16.03 -20.97 7.71
CA ALA A 102 -14.96 -19.97 7.72
C ALA A 102 -14.76 -19.38 9.12
N THR A 103 -13.51 -19.31 9.56
CA THR A 103 -13.08 -18.56 10.75
C THR A 103 -12.13 -17.46 10.32
N THR A 104 -12.21 -16.29 10.96
CA THR A 104 -11.38 -15.13 10.62
C THR A 104 -10.46 -14.75 11.77
N SER A 105 -9.29 -14.22 11.44
CA SER A 105 -8.44 -13.55 12.43
C SER A 105 -8.97 -12.15 12.76
N ASP A 106 -8.38 -11.53 13.78
CA ASP A 106 -8.41 -10.07 13.89
C ASP A 106 -7.85 -9.40 12.63
N ARG A 107 -8.19 -8.12 12.46
CA ARG A 107 -7.74 -7.29 11.34
C ARG A 107 -6.49 -6.53 11.72
N ALA A 108 -5.42 -6.76 10.97
CA ALA A 108 -4.25 -5.89 11.02
C ALA A 108 -4.57 -4.56 10.31
N LEU A 109 -4.07 -3.45 10.85
CA LEU A 109 -4.30 -2.09 10.34
C LEU A 109 -3.01 -1.49 9.79
N TYR A 110 -3.10 -0.90 8.60
CA TYR A 110 -2.18 0.12 8.13
C TYR A 110 -2.94 1.45 8.06
N ASP A 111 -2.46 2.46 8.78
CA ASP A 111 -3.03 3.80 8.80
C ASP A 111 -2.09 4.74 8.04
N PHE A 112 -2.58 5.33 6.93
CA PHE A 112 -1.79 6.27 6.13
C PHE A 112 -1.57 7.60 6.86
N ASP A 113 -2.37 7.90 7.88
CA ASP A 113 -2.18 9.02 8.78
C ASP A 113 -2.47 8.59 10.22
N PRO A 114 -1.52 7.88 10.87
CA PRO A 114 -1.73 7.31 12.20
C PRO A 114 -1.92 8.39 13.28
N THR A 115 -1.59 9.65 12.97
CA THR A 115 -1.78 10.80 13.86
C THR A 115 -3.13 11.48 13.70
N GLY A 116 -3.84 11.22 12.59
CA GLY A 116 -5.03 11.96 12.18
C GLY A 116 -4.76 13.44 11.89
N ILE A 117 -3.48 13.82 11.75
CA ILE A 117 -3.05 15.18 11.41
C ILE A 117 -2.78 15.20 9.91
N SER A 118 -3.85 15.37 9.13
CA SER A 118 -3.69 15.73 7.73
C SER A 118 -2.90 17.03 7.68
N LEU A 119 -1.72 17.04 7.03
CA LEU A 119 -1.03 18.27 6.71
C LEU A 119 -2.01 19.12 5.89
N ASN A 120 -2.55 20.18 6.49
CA ASN A 120 -3.39 21.16 5.81
C ASN A 120 -2.52 21.98 4.86
N THR A 121 -2.09 21.40 3.74
CA THR A 121 -1.31 22.13 2.73
C THR A 121 -2.12 23.20 2.01
N ALA A 122 -3.44 23.18 2.13
CA ALA A 122 -4.35 24.17 1.55
C ALA A 122 -4.12 25.60 2.09
N ASP A 123 -3.66 25.73 3.34
CA ASP A 123 -3.37 27.02 4.00
C ASP A 123 -1.87 27.23 4.29
N MET A 124 -1.01 26.25 3.94
CA MET A 124 0.42 26.35 4.21
C MET A 124 1.07 27.32 3.22
N LYS A 125 1.38 28.51 3.70
CA LYS A 125 2.18 29.48 2.95
C LYS A 125 3.55 28.89 2.63
N VAL A 126 3.86 28.79 1.34
CA VAL A 126 5.20 28.43 0.86
C VAL A 126 6.17 29.52 1.29
N ALA A 127 7.20 29.14 2.04
CA ALA A 127 8.28 30.05 2.45
C ALA A 127 9.47 29.98 1.48
N ASP A 128 9.79 28.79 0.98
CA ASP A 128 10.91 28.56 0.07
C ASP A 128 10.62 27.40 -0.88
N THR A 129 11.17 27.47 -2.09
CA THR A 129 11.14 26.39 -3.08
C THR A 129 12.53 26.24 -3.70
N ARG A 130 13.10 25.03 -3.62
CA ARG A 130 14.41 24.70 -4.17
C ARG A 130 14.32 23.50 -5.10
N TYR A 131 15.20 23.47 -6.08
CA TYR A 131 15.32 22.37 -7.03
C TYR A 131 16.65 21.66 -6.84
N TYR A 132 16.66 20.36 -7.05
CA TYR A 132 17.86 19.53 -7.00
C TYR A 132 17.90 18.58 -8.20
N SER A 133 19.10 18.25 -8.65
CA SER A 133 19.32 17.14 -9.58
C SER A 133 18.93 15.82 -8.91
N ILE A 134 18.83 14.76 -9.71
CA ILE A 134 18.56 13.42 -9.17
C ILE A 134 19.70 12.94 -8.25
N GLU A 135 20.92 13.44 -8.44
CA GLU A 135 22.06 13.19 -7.56
C GLU A 135 22.12 14.12 -6.34
N GLY A 136 21.14 15.01 -6.15
CA GLY A 136 21.02 15.87 -4.97
C GLY A 136 21.79 17.19 -5.04
N ALA A 137 22.38 17.56 -6.18
CA ALA A 137 23.01 18.86 -6.36
C ALA A 137 21.95 19.97 -6.51
N GLN A 138 22.08 21.09 -5.80
CA GLN A 138 21.09 22.19 -5.90
C GLN A 138 21.16 22.85 -7.29
N ILE A 139 19.99 22.98 -7.93
CA ILE A 139 19.82 23.61 -9.23
C ILE A 139 19.10 24.94 -9.02
N ALA A 140 19.71 26.04 -9.47
CA ALA A 140 19.11 27.37 -9.36
C ALA A 140 17.91 27.54 -10.30
N THR A 141 18.06 27.11 -11.56
CA THR A 141 17.02 27.22 -12.60
C THR A 141 16.95 25.92 -13.38
N PRO A 142 15.95 25.06 -13.12
CA PRO A 142 15.82 23.80 -13.83
C PRO A 142 15.35 24.02 -15.27
N ALA A 143 15.97 23.32 -16.23
CA ALA A 143 15.61 23.44 -17.63
C ALA A 143 14.30 22.70 -17.95
N LYS A 144 13.50 23.23 -18.87
CA LYS A 144 12.28 22.59 -19.36
C LYS A 144 12.59 21.18 -19.89
N GLY A 145 11.77 20.20 -19.53
CA GLY A 145 11.92 18.79 -19.89
C GLY A 145 12.86 18.00 -18.97
N THR A 146 13.52 18.63 -17.99
CA THR A 146 14.36 17.90 -17.03
C THR A 146 13.57 17.33 -15.87
N ILE A 147 14.02 16.18 -15.35
CA ILE A 147 13.54 15.60 -14.09
C ILE A 147 14.33 16.24 -12.95
N VAL A 148 13.62 16.77 -11.96
CA VAL A 148 14.22 17.38 -10.77
C VAL A 148 13.49 16.94 -9.50
N LEU A 149 14.17 17.06 -8.36
CA LEU A 149 13.56 17.00 -7.05
C LEU A 149 13.19 18.42 -6.62
N LYS A 150 11.90 18.70 -6.47
CA LYS A 150 11.39 19.97 -5.93
C LYS A 150 11.20 19.84 -4.43
N ALA A 151 11.93 20.62 -3.67
CA ALA A 151 11.75 20.75 -2.23
C ALA A 151 10.98 22.04 -1.93
N VAL A 152 9.82 21.91 -1.32
CA VAL A 152 9.01 23.02 -0.82
C VAL A 152 9.14 23.07 0.70
N THR A 153 9.60 24.20 1.22
CA THR A 153 9.61 24.50 2.65
C THR A 153 8.47 25.46 2.94
N TYR A 154 7.66 25.12 3.92
CA TYR A 154 6.51 25.91 4.33
C TYR A 154 6.87 26.82 5.51
N ALA A 155 6.06 27.85 5.75
CA ALA A 155 6.28 28.84 6.81
C ALA A 155 6.30 28.24 8.23
N ASP A 156 5.70 27.06 8.42
CA ASP A 156 5.73 26.32 9.68
C ASP A 156 6.99 25.43 9.84
N GLY A 157 7.94 25.50 8.90
CA GLY A 157 9.18 24.74 8.91
C GLY A 157 9.06 23.33 8.36
N LYS A 158 7.85 22.84 8.00
CA LYS A 158 7.70 21.55 7.34
C LYS A 158 8.27 21.59 5.93
N ARG A 159 8.78 20.45 5.47
CA ARG A 159 9.39 20.30 4.15
C ARG A 159 8.76 19.13 3.41
N LYS A 160 8.37 19.35 2.15
CA LYS A 160 7.89 18.32 1.22
C LYS A 160 8.84 18.24 0.02
N VAL A 161 9.21 17.04 -0.39
CA VAL A 161 10.04 16.82 -1.59
C VAL A 161 9.24 15.97 -2.59
N THR A 162 9.18 16.40 -3.84
CA THR A 162 8.50 15.68 -4.93
C THR A 162 9.40 15.61 -6.15
N LYS A 163 9.40 14.47 -6.83
CA LYS A 163 10.01 14.33 -8.16
C LYS A 163 9.05 14.90 -9.21
N GLU A 164 9.52 15.80 -10.06
CA GLU A 164 8.71 16.39 -11.14
C GLU A 164 9.50 16.55 -12.44
N ILE A 165 8.78 16.56 -13.57
CA ILE A 165 9.30 16.99 -14.87
C ILE A 165 8.97 18.47 -15.02
N VAL A 166 9.99 19.31 -15.28
CA VAL A 166 9.81 20.76 -15.47
C VAL A 166 9.07 20.98 -16.79
N LYS A 167 7.86 21.54 -16.72
CA LYS A 167 7.01 21.78 -17.90
C LYS A 167 7.37 23.03 -18.68
#